data_AF-A0A8T4QU91-F1
#
_entry.id   AF-A0A8T4QU91-F1
#
_cell.length_a   1.000
_cell.length_b   1.000
_cell.length_c   1.000
_cell.angle_alpha   90.00
_cell.angle_beta   90.00
_cell.angle_gamma   90.00
#
_symmetry.space_group_name_H-M   'P 1'
#
loop_
_entity.id
_entity.type
_entity.pdbx_description
1 polymer ?
#
loop_
_entity_poly.entity_id
_entity_poly.type
_entity_poly.pdbx_seq_one_letter_code
_entity_poly.pdbx_strand_id
1 'polypeptide(L)'
;MKIACRHCKGNSVRRHMTRKTRQGEKMVYRCENCKRIFTEERFFLRMRKEKGIILRALQLYDDGFSYGKIQTVLQREKSVNKSTIYRWIKKYSKF
;
A
#
# COMPACT_ATOMS: atom_id res chain seq x y z
N MET A 1 14.39 -13.89 6.71
CA MET A 1 13.85 -12.51 6.79
C MET A 1 13.38 -12.27 8.21
N LYS A 2 14.04 -11.38 8.98
CA LYS A 2 13.63 -11.04 10.36
C LYS A 2 12.62 -9.91 10.32
N ILE A 3 11.42 -10.13 10.86
CA ILE A 3 10.39 -9.08 10.98
C ILE A 3 10.61 -8.36 12.30
N ALA A 4 11.02 -7.09 12.23
CA ALA A 4 11.13 -6.23 13.40
C ALA A 4 9.79 -5.51 13.66
N CYS A 5 9.51 -5.20 14.93
CA CYS A 5 8.33 -4.44 15.27
C CYS A 5 8.44 -2.98 14.82
N ARG A 6 7.51 -2.48 14.00
CA ARG A 6 7.46 -1.07 13.58
C ARG A 6 7.23 -0.06 14.73
N HIS A 7 6.85 -0.52 15.92
CA HIS A 7 6.53 0.35 17.06
C HIS A 7 7.68 0.48 18.06
N CYS A 8 8.35 -0.62 18.40
CA CYS A 8 9.43 -0.63 19.37
C CYS A 8 10.78 -1.11 18.81
N LYS A 9 10.85 -1.42 17.51
CA LYS A 9 12.02 -1.99 16.81
C LYS A 9 12.55 -3.31 17.39
N GLY A 10 11.82 -3.92 18.33
CA GLY A 10 12.16 -5.23 18.90
C GLY A 10 12.07 -6.36 17.88
N ASN A 11 12.92 -7.37 18.04
CA ASN A 11 13.00 -8.54 17.17
C ASN A 11 12.08 -9.69 17.61
N SER A 12 11.52 -9.63 18.82
CA SER A 12 10.59 -10.63 19.35
C SER A 12 9.20 -10.39 18.77
N VAL A 13 8.96 -10.99 17.60
CA VAL A 13 7.72 -10.89 16.84
C VAL A 13 7.23 -12.28 16.47
N ARG A 14 5.97 -12.58 16.77
CA ARG A 14 5.32 -13.85 16.39
C ARG A 14 4.16 -13.63 15.44
N ARG A 15 3.85 -14.65 14.65
CA ARG A 15 2.60 -14.68 13.87
C ARG A 15 1.41 -14.72 14.83
N HIS A 16 0.38 -13.94 14.54
CA HIS A 16 -0.81 -13.83 15.38
C HIS A 16 -2.06 -14.34 14.69
N MET A 17 -2.34 -13.85 13.47
CA MET A 17 -3.52 -14.22 12.71
C MET A 17 -3.34 -13.92 11.23
N THR A 18 -4.25 -14.46 10.41
CA THR A 18 -4.37 -14.10 9.00
C THR A 18 -5.64 -13.29 8.80
N ARG A 19 -5.52 -12.13 8.16
CA ARG A 19 -6.65 -11.25 7.83
C ARG A 19 -6.99 -11.36 6.35
N LYS A 20 -8.20 -11.78 6.03
CA LYS A 20 -8.72 -11.74 4.65
C LYS A 20 -9.03 -10.30 4.25
N THR A 21 -8.51 -9.87 3.09
CA THR A 21 -8.78 -8.56 2.50
C THR A 21 -9.16 -8.72 1.03
N ARG A 22 -9.69 -7.67 0.39
CA ARG A 22 -9.95 -7.68 -1.06
C ARG A 22 -8.71 -7.94 -1.92
N GLN A 23 -7.51 -7.79 -1.36
CA GLN A 23 -6.24 -8.05 -2.04
C GLN A 23 -5.64 -9.41 -1.67
N GLY A 24 -6.42 -10.29 -1.05
CA GLY A 24 -5.96 -11.56 -0.50
C GLY A 24 -5.65 -11.51 0.99
N GLU A 25 -4.98 -12.56 1.44
CA GLU A 25 -4.67 -12.80 2.84
C GLU A 25 -3.44 -12.01 3.30
N LYS A 26 -3.57 -11.33 4.44
CA LYS A 26 -2.50 -10.56 5.06
C LYS A 26 -2.15 -11.17 6.40
N MET A 27 -0.89 -11.54 6.58
CA MET A 27 -0.39 -11.98 7.88
C MET A 27 -0.29 -10.81 8.85
N VAL A 28 -0.79 -11.06 10.06
CA VAL A 28 -0.77 -10.13 11.17
C VAL A 28 0.16 -10.70 12.22
N TYR A 29 1.03 -9.85 12.73
CA TYR A 29 2.07 -10.17 13.69
C TYR A 29 1.79 -9.46 15.01
N ARG A 30 2.24 -10.08 16.10
CA ARG A 30 2.23 -9.48 17.44
C ARG A 30 3.66 -9.39 17.95
N CYS A 31 4.04 -8.20 18.40
CA CYS A 31 5.31 -8.02 19.10
C CYS A 31 5.15 -8.47 20.55
N GLU A 32 6.12 -9.22 21.07
CA GLU A 32 6.11 -9.65 22.47
C GLU A 32 6.60 -8.55 23.42
N ASN A 33 7.50 -7.69 22.95
CA ASN A 33 8.06 -6.59 23.76
C ASN A 33 7.03 -5.49 24.04
N CYS A 34 6.34 -4.98 23.00
CA CYS A 34 5.36 -3.90 23.16
C CYS A 34 3.91 -4.37 23.10
N LYS A 35 3.66 -5.68 22.95
CA LYS A 35 2.33 -6.30 22.86
C LYS A 35 1.42 -5.79 21.72
N ARG A 36 1.91 -4.90 20.86
CA ARG A 36 1.17 -4.32 19.73
C ARG A 36 1.09 -5.29 18.55
N ILE A 37 -0.02 -5.18 17.83
CA ILE A 37 -0.34 -5.96 16.64
C ILE A 37 -0.10 -5.10 15.40
N PHE A 38 0.58 -5.66 14.41
CA PHE A 38 0.88 -4.96 13.16
C PHE A 38 0.93 -5.92 11.97
N THR A 39 0.80 -5.37 10.78
CA THR A 39 1.05 -6.08 9.52
C THR A 39 2.41 -5.64 9.01
N GLU A 40 3.15 -6.54 8.37
CA GLU A 40 4.40 -6.22 7.68
C GLU A 40 4.24 -5.00 6.77
N GLU A 41 5.22 -4.08 6.83
CA GLU A 41 5.24 -2.92 5.95
C GLU A 41 5.57 -3.36 4.52
N ARG A 42 4.54 -3.36 3.67
CA ARG A 42 4.69 -3.49 2.22
C ARG A 42 4.47 -2.13 1.58
N PHE A 43 5.10 -1.88 0.43
CA PHE A 43 5.00 -0.61 -0.32
C PHE A 43 3.57 -0.06 -0.43
N PHE A 44 2.56 -0.92 -0.56
CA PHE A 44 1.14 -0.54 -0.67
C PHE A 44 0.33 -0.87 0.59
N LEU A 45 0.89 -0.63 1.78
CA LEU A 45 0.19 -0.89 3.04
C LEU A 45 -1.12 -0.10 3.12
N ARG A 46 -2.20 -0.79 3.51
CA ARG A 46 -3.56 -0.24 3.72
C ARG A 46 -4.23 0.36 2.46
N MET A 47 -3.74 0.08 1.26
CA MET A 47 -4.40 0.50 0.03
C MET A 47 -5.61 -0.39 -0.29
N ARG A 48 -6.75 0.24 -0.65
CA ARG A 48 -7.98 -0.47 -1.06
C ARG A 48 -7.92 -0.95 -2.51
N LYS A 49 -7.32 -0.16 -3.40
CA LYS A 49 -7.15 -0.49 -4.82
C LYS A 49 -5.94 -1.41 -4.99
N GLU A 50 -5.99 -2.27 -6.01
CA GLU A 50 -4.90 -3.19 -6.34
C GLU A 50 -3.60 -2.45 -6.60
N LYS A 51 -2.48 -3.11 -6.27
CA LYS A 51 -1.14 -2.54 -6.42
C LYS A 51 -0.83 -2.16 -7.86
N GLY A 52 -1.27 -2.98 -8.83
CA GLY A 52 -1.03 -2.74 -10.27
C GLY A 52 -1.57 -1.39 -10.74
N ILE A 53 -2.79 -1.03 -10.34
CA ILE A 53 -3.42 0.25 -10.72
C ILE A 53 -2.68 1.44 -10.12
N ILE A 54 -2.20 1.30 -8.88
CA ILE A 54 -1.44 2.36 -8.21
C ILE A 54 -0.09 2.54 -8.90
N LEU A 55 0.62 1.44 -9.19
CA LEU A 55 1.89 1.48 -9.93
C LEU A 55 1.72 2.08 -11.32
N ARG A 56 0.65 1.70 -12.04
CA ARG A 56 0.36 2.25 -13.36
C ARG A 56 0.09 3.75 -13.31
N ALA A 57 -0.63 4.22 -12.28
CA ALA A 57 -0.87 5.64 -12.07
C ALA A 57 0.44 6.42 -11.83
N LEU A 58 1.38 5.84 -11.07
CA LEU A 58 2.69 6.44 -10.82
C LEU A 58 3.55 6.47 -12.09
N GLN A 59 3.60 5.35 -12.82
CA GLN A 59 4.35 5.28 -14.09
C GLN A 59 3.84 6.32 -15.11
N LEU A 60 2.52 6.43 -15.30
CA LEU A 60 1.96 7.43 -16.21
C LEU A 60 2.27 8.86 -15.76
N TYR A 61 2.38 9.09 -14.44
CA TYR A 61 2.77 10.40 -13.93
C TYR A 61 4.25 10.70 -14.22
N ASP A 62 5.13 9.72 -14.01
CA ASP A 62 6.55 9.82 -14.32
C ASP A 62 6.78 10.02 -15.84
N ASP A 63 5.92 9.43 -16.68
CA ASP A 63 5.87 9.66 -18.13
C ASP A 63 5.33 11.06 -18.51
N GLY A 64 5.01 11.92 -17.55
CA GLY A 64 4.58 13.32 -17.75
C GLY A 64 3.07 13.50 -18.02
N PHE A 65 2.24 12.48 -17.81
CA PHE A 65 0.80 12.62 -18.05
C PHE A 65 0.12 13.47 -16.96
N SER A 66 -0.80 14.33 -17.38
CA SER A 66 -1.64 15.07 -16.43
C SER A 66 -2.60 14.14 -15.67
N TYR A 67 -2.99 14.52 -14.45
CA TYR A 67 -3.91 13.74 -13.62
C TYR A 67 -5.23 13.37 -14.34
N GLY A 68 -5.72 14.24 -15.22
CA GLY A 68 -6.93 13.98 -16.02
C GLY A 68 -6.70 12.87 -17.04
N LYS A 69 -5.58 12.92 -17.77
CA LYS A 69 -5.21 11.89 -18.75
C LYS A 69 -4.96 10.54 -18.08
N ILE A 70 -4.31 10.53 -16.91
CA ILE A 70 -4.14 9.33 -16.08
C ILE A 70 -5.51 8.75 -15.71
N GLN A 71 -6.45 9.58 -15.25
CA GLN A 71 -7.80 9.12 -14.91
C GLN A 71 -8.49 8.46 -16.09
N THR A 72 -8.46 9.08 -17.28
CA THR A 72 -9.08 8.52 -18.49
C THR A 72 -8.51 7.15 -18.85
N VAL A 73 -7.18 6.98 -18.73
CA VAL A 73 -6.53 5.69 -18.98
C VAL A 73 -6.97 4.64 -17.95
N LEU A 74 -6.91 4.98 -16.66
CA LEU A 74 -7.26 4.06 -15.58
C LEU A 74 -8.75 3.69 -15.60
N GLN A 75 -9.63 4.58 -16.05
CA GLN A 75 -11.08 4.36 -16.10
C GLN A 75 -11.46 3.15 -16.97
N ARG A 76 -10.64 2.81 -17.97
CA ARG A 76 -10.84 1.62 -18.83
C ARG A 76 -10.64 0.31 -18.08
N GLU A 77 -9.79 0.30 -17.05
CA GLU A 77 -9.51 -0.88 -16.23
C GLU A 77 -10.35 -0.87 -14.94
N LYS A 78 -10.41 0.28 -14.27
CA LYS A 78 -11.13 0.44 -13.01
C LYS A 78 -11.49 1.89 -12.75
N SER A 79 -12.71 2.10 -12.29
CA SER A 79 -13.14 3.43 -11.87
C SER A 79 -12.27 3.97 -10.72
N VAL A 80 -11.57 5.08 -10.98
CA VAL A 80 -10.70 5.78 -10.03
C VAL A 80 -10.97 7.27 -10.14
N ASN A 81 -11.18 7.92 -8.99
CA ASN A 81 -11.38 9.36 -8.94
C ASN A 81 -10.02 10.08 -9.06
N LYS A 82 -9.96 11.19 -9.81
CA LYS A 82 -8.78 12.08 -9.93
C LYS A 82 -8.14 12.42 -8.59
N SER A 83 -8.95 12.70 -7.56
CA SER A 83 -8.47 12.99 -6.20
C SER A 83 -7.71 11.82 -5.57
N THR A 84 -8.07 10.58 -5.91
CA THR A 84 -7.37 9.37 -5.44
C THR A 84 -6.02 9.23 -6.10
N ILE A 85 -5.94 9.52 -7.41
CA ILE A 85 -4.68 9.53 -8.19
C ILE A 85 -3.71 10.56 -7.60
N TYR A 86 -4.20 11.78 -7.35
CA TYR A 86 -3.40 12.83 -6.69
C TYR A 86 -2.83 12.38 -5.34
N ARG A 87 -3.64 11.74 -4.48
CA ARG A 87 -3.17 11.22 -3.18
C ARG A 87 -2.12 10.13 -3.33
N TRP A 88 -2.20 9.29 -4.35
CA TRP A 88 -1.18 8.26 -4.60
C TRP A 88 0.14 8.89 -5.02
N ILE A 89 0.09 9.80 -5.99
CA ILE A 89 1.27 10.53 -6.46
C ILE A 89 1.90 11.29 -5.30
N LYS A 90 1.14 12.10 -4.56
CA LYS A 90 1.65 12.81 -3.37
C LYS A 90 2.27 11.88 -2.31
N LYS A 91 1.78 10.64 -2.19
CA LYS A 91 2.26 9.68 -1.20
C LYS A 91 3.53 8.95 -1.63
N TYR A 92 3.66 8.64 -2.93
CA TYR A 92 4.69 7.72 -3.44
C TYR A 92 5.67 8.35 -4.42
N SER A 93 5.28 9.40 -5.14
CA SER A 93 6.21 10.22 -5.91
C SER A 93 6.98 11.08 -4.92
N LYS A 94 8.27 10.75 -4.77
CA LYS A 94 9.22 11.63 -4.09
C LYS A 94 9.82 12.53 -5.18
N PHE A 95 9.55 13.83 -5.06
CA PHE A 95 10.41 14.85 -5.66
C PHE A 95 11.66 15.00 -4.81
#